data_AF-A0A6F8UP65-F1
#
_entry.id   AF-A0A6F8UP65-F1
#
_cell.length_a   1.000
_cell.length_b   1.000
_cell.length_c   1.000
_cell.angle_alpha   90.00
_cell.angle_beta   90.00
_cell.angle_gamma   90.00
#
_symmetry.space_group_name_H-M   'P 1'
#
loop_
_entity.id
_entity.type
_entity.pdbx_description
1 polymer ?
#
loop_
_entity_poly.entity_id
_entity_poly.type
_entity_poly.pdbx_seq_one_letter_code
_entity_poly.pdbx_strand_id
1 'polypeptide(L)'
;MKIVPAPVLLCLLGQPVQAEDLFVTCDNGIRCFRAPCPARDVLLLPSNRRLPNREASLERLTVAERKRVADVSGSYYGTIVFAGEIDESRRPPVTATRIVRDATKAEAALCRKRP
;
A
#
# COMPACT_ATOMS: atom_id res chain seq x y z
N MET A 1 -48.50 32.31 23.60
CA MET A 1 -47.52 32.32 22.48
C MET A 1 -47.02 30.90 22.30
N LYS A 2 -47.25 30.28 21.14
CA LYS A 2 -46.89 28.87 20.86
C LYS A 2 -45.63 28.87 19.98
N ILE A 3 -44.55 28.29 20.49
CA ILE A 3 -43.28 28.15 19.78
C ILE A 3 -43.38 26.90 18.90
N VAL A 4 -43.19 27.06 17.59
CA VAL A 4 -43.13 25.96 16.61
C VAL A 4 -41.64 25.65 16.37
N PRO A 5 -41.17 24.39 16.54
CA PRO A 5 -39.78 24.06 16.26
C PRO A 5 -39.60 23.86 14.75
N ALA A 6 -38.63 24.56 14.17
CA ALA A 6 -38.18 24.36 12.79
C ALA A 6 -37.35 23.06 12.68
N PRO A 7 -37.49 22.26 11.61
CA PRO A 7 -36.69 21.06 11.43
C PRO A 7 -35.31 21.46 10.92
N VAL A 8 -34.28 21.23 11.72
CA VAL A 8 -32.88 21.37 11.31
C VAL A 8 -32.52 20.12 10.49
N LEU A 9 -32.46 20.27 9.17
CA LEU A 9 -31.95 19.24 8.27
C LEU A 9 -30.43 19.20 8.37
N LEU A 10 -29.91 18.31 9.22
CA LEU A 10 -28.49 18.05 9.36
C LEU A 10 -28.02 17.22 8.14
N CYS A 11 -27.48 17.88 7.12
CA CYS A 11 -26.73 17.20 6.07
C CYS A 11 -25.42 16.65 6.67
N LEU A 12 -25.43 15.38 7.07
CA LEU A 12 -24.23 14.59 7.34
C LEU A 12 -23.42 14.51 6.05
N LEU A 13 -22.47 15.42 5.87
CA LEU A 13 -21.44 15.33 4.85
C LEU A 13 -20.59 14.09 5.16
N GLY A 14 -20.90 12.97 4.51
CA GLY A 14 -20.03 11.81 4.48
C GLY A 14 -18.66 12.24 3.99
N GLN A 15 -17.64 12.08 4.83
CA GLN A 15 -16.27 12.39 4.44
C GLN A 15 -15.88 11.51 3.25
N PRO A 16 -15.18 12.03 2.23
CA PRO A 16 -14.65 11.18 1.18
C PRO A 16 -13.68 10.19 1.79
N VAL A 17 -14.06 8.91 1.82
CA VAL A 17 -13.11 7.83 2.03
C VAL A 17 -12.19 7.86 0.83
N GLN A 18 -10.94 8.32 1.00
CA GLN A 18 -9.93 8.15 -0.03
C GLN A 18 -9.85 6.65 -0.35
N ALA A 19 -10.06 6.31 -1.62
CA ALA A 19 -9.93 4.93 -2.06
C ALA A 19 -8.48 4.49 -1.86
N GLU A 20 -8.27 3.46 -1.03
CA GLU A 20 -6.96 2.83 -0.86
C GLU A 20 -6.70 1.91 -2.07
N ASP A 21 -5.50 2.01 -2.63
CA ASP A 21 -5.02 1.10 -3.66
C ASP A 21 -4.41 -0.16 -3.04
N LEU A 22 -4.60 -1.30 -3.70
CA LEU A 22 -3.97 -2.55 -3.32
C LEU A 22 -2.64 -2.71 -4.05
N PHE A 23 -1.62 -3.18 -3.33
CA PHE A 23 -0.31 -3.39 -3.95
C PHE A 23 0.52 -4.44 -3.22
N VAL A 24 1.56 -4.91 -3.91
CA VAL A 24 2.64 -5.74 -3.34
C VAL A 24 3.98 -5.06 -3.58
N THR A 25 4.93 -5.28 -2.68
CA THR A 25 6.31 -4.81 -2.83
C THR A 25 7.18 -5.94 -3.41
N CYS A 26 7.83 -5.66 -4.54
CA CYS A 26 8.73 -6.57 -5.22
C CYS A 26 10.19 -6.18 -4.92
N ASP A 27 10.66 -6.48 -3.71
CA ASP A 27 12.08 -6.45 -3.35
C ASP A 27 12.64 -7.89 -3.40
N ASN A 28 13.85 -8.06 -3.95
CA ASN A 28 14.52 -9.37 -4.03
C ASN A 28 15.45 -9.65 -2.84
N GLY A 29 15.43 -8.83 -1.79
CA GLY A 29 16.19 -9.07 -0.55
C GLY A 29 17.67 -8.76 -0.64
N ILE A 30 18.16 -8.34 -1.82
CA ILE A 30 19.56 -7.99 -2.01
C ILE A 30 19.79 -6.59 -1.43
N ARG A 31 20.62 -6.51 -0.38
CA ARG A 31 21.04 -5.21 0.16
C ARG A 31 21.92 -4.49 -0.85
N CYS A 32 21.76 -3.18 -0.95
CA CYS A 32 22.63 -2.37 -1.81
C CYS A 32 24.03 -2.31 -1.21
N PHE A 33 24.99 -2.99 -1.84
CA PHE A 33 26.40 -2.91 -1.48
C PHE A 33 27.12 -1.79 -2.25
N ARG A 34 26.80 -1.64 -3.54
CA ARG A 34 27.33 -0.61 -4.43
C ARG A 34 26.27 -0.25 -5.47
N ALA A 35 26.15 1.02 -5.81
CA ALA A 35 25.23 1.47 -6.85
C ALA A 35 25.62 0.92 -8.25
N PRO A 36 24.66 0.66 -9.15
CA PRO A 36 23.21 0.83 -8.95
C PRO A 36 22.64 -0.26 -8.04
N CYS A 37 21.85 0.15 -7.04
CA CYS A 37 21.20 -0.77 -6.12
C CYS A 37 20.20 -1.67 -6.89
N PRO A 38 19.96 -2.91 -6.43
CA PRO A 38 18.89 -3.73 -6.98
C PRO A 38 17.56 -2.97 -6.91
N ALA A 39 16.82 -2.98 -8.02
CA ALA A 39 15.57 -2.23 -8.08
C ALA A 39 14.55 -2.80 -7.09
N ARG A 40 13.93 -1.89 -6.35
CA ARG A 40 12.71 -2.15 -5.59
C ARG A 40 11.56 -1.65 -6.43
N ASP A 41 10.57 -2.50 -6.68
CA ASP A 41 9.38 -2.10 -7.42
C ASP A 41 8.15 -2.24 -6.53
N VAL A 42 7.14 -1.41 -6.78
CA VAL A 42 5.78 -1.63 -6.27
C VAL A 42 4.91 -2.10 -7.44
N LEU A 43 4.07 -3.10 -7.20
CA LEU A 43 3.11 -3.59 -8.19
C LEU A 43 1.69 -3.38 -7.67
N LEU A 44 0.90 -2.60 -8.41
CA LEU A 44 -0.49 -2.32 -8.07
C LEU A 44 -1.40 -3.45 -8.53
N LEU A 45 -2.41 -3.77 -7.73
CA LEU A 45 -3.40 -4.80 -7.99
C LEU A 45 -4.79 -4.16 -8.13
N PRO A 46 -5.67 -4.68 -9.00
CA PRO A 46 -5.44 -5.79 -9.95
C PRO A 46 -4.84 -5.34 -11.29
N SER A 47 -4.54 -4.04 -11.46
CA SER A 47 -4.10 -3.48 -12.74
C SER A 47 -2.75 -4.01 -13.24
N ASN A 48 -1.97 -4.63 -12.34
CA ASN A 48 -0.59 -5.08 -12.58
C ASN A 48 0.32 -3.96 -13.06
N ARG A 49 -0.04 -2.69 -12.79
CA ARG A 49 0.82 -1.54 -13.07
C ARG A 49 2.03 -1.59 -12.15
N ARG A 50 3.22 -1.66 -12.74
CA ARG A 50 4.50 -1.67 -12.03
C ARG A 50 5.03 -0.23 -11.90
N LEU A 51 5.39 0.14 -10.68
CA LEU A 51 6.08 1.38 -10.34
C LEU A 51 7.57 1.05 -10.10
N PRO A 52 8.43 1.20 -11.12
CA PRO A 52 9.82 0.77 -11.03
C PRO A 52 10.66 1.68 -10.14
N ASN A 53 11.62 1.11 -9.43
CA ASN A 53 12.52 1.86 -8.53
C ASN A 53 11.74 2.73 -7.52
N ARG A 54 10.66 2.17 -6.97
CA ARG A 54 9.82 2.78 -5.93
C ARG A 54 9.76 1.86 -4.73
N GLU A 55 9.93 2.47 -3.57
CA GLU A 55 9.73 1.83 -2.27
C GLU A 55 8.41 2.31 -1.69
N ALA A 56 7.73 1.45 -0.94
CA ALA A 56 6.56 1.81 -0.16
C ALA A 56 6.97 2.19 1.26
N SER A 57 6.51 3.34 1.76
CA SER A 57 6.61 3.64 3.19
C SER A 57 5.71 2.69 3.97
N LEU A 58 6.27 2.09 5.03
CA LEU A 58 5.56 1.21 5.96
C LEU A 58 5.32 1.88 7.33
N GLU A 59 5.61 3.17 7.45
CA GLU A 59 5.59 3.89 8.72
C GLU A 59 4.20 4.00 9.33
N ARG A 60 3.16 4.02 8.48
CA ARG A 60 1.76 4.11 8.91
C ARG A 60 1.15 2.77 9.33
N LEU A 61 1.86 1.66 9.15
CA LEU A 61 1.44 0.37 9.68
C LEU A 61 1.50 0.35 11.21
N THR A 62 0.67 -0.46 11.86
CA THR A 62 0.78 -0.71 13.30
C THR A 62 2.06 -1.47 13.64
N VAL A 63 2.46 -1.46 14.92
CA VAL A 63 3.63 -2.24 15.39
C VAL A 63 3.45 -3.74 15.09
N ALA A 64 2.24 -4.27 15.28
CA ALA A 64 1.93 -5.67 15.01
C ALA A 64 2.05 -6.01 13.52
N GLU A 65 1.58 -5.14 12.64
CA GLU A 65 1.71 -5.31 11.19
C GLU A 65 3.16 -5.22 10.75
N ARG A 66 3.95 -4.26 11.24
CA ARG A 66 5.39 -4.19 10.92
C ARG A 66 6.13 -5.44 11.38
N LYS A 67 5.78 -5.98 12.55
CA LYS A 67 6.31 -7.26 13.02
C LYS A 67 5.94 -8.40 12.06
N ARG A 68 4.68 -8.49 11.62
CA ARG A 68 4.24 -9.47 10.63
C ARG A 68 5.02 -9.35 9.32
N VAL A 69 5.22 -8.13 8.82
CA VAL A 69 6.04 -7.89 7.61
C VAL A 69 7.46 -8.43 7.80
N ALA A 70 8.10 -8.17 8.95
CA ALA A 70 9.43 -8.71 9.22
C ALA A 70 9.44 -10.24 9.30
N ASP A 71 8.49 -10.84 10.02
CA ASP A 71 8.44 -12.28 10.30
C ASP A 71 8.27 -13.12 9.02
N VAL A 72 7.49 -12.65 8.05
CA VAL A 72 7.24 -13.39 6.79
C VAL A 72 8.03 -12.87 5.59
N SER A 73 8.97 -11.95 5.81
CA SER A 73 9.65 -11.26 4.72
C SER A 73 8.65 -10.59 3.76
N GLY A 74 7.61 -9.99 4.35
CA GLY A 74 6.43 -9.42 3.69
C GLY A 74 6.72 -8.33 2.66
N SER A 75 7.82 -7.62 2.86
CA SER A 75 8.32 -6.60 1.94
C SER A 75 9.02 -7.20 0.71
N TYR A 76 9.36 -8.49 0.77
CA TYR A 76 10.14 -9.20 -0.24
C TYR A 76 9.25 -10.11 -1.09
N TYR A 77 9.52 -10.13 -2.39
CA TYR A 77 8.89 -11.00 -3.39
C TYR A 77 7.35 -10.95 -3.46
N GLY A 78 6.73 -9.87 -2.99
CA GLY A 78 5.30 -9.65 -3.05
C GLY A 78 4.47 -10.67 -2.29
N THR A 79 4.91 -11.03 -1.08
CA THR A 79 4.25 -12.04 -0.23
C THR A 79 3.06 -11.50 0.57
N ILE A 80 2.98 -10.19 0.78
CA ILE A 80 1.85 -9.52 1.45
C ILE A 80 1.19 -8.52 0.48
N VAL A 81 -0.15 -8.50 0.49
CA VAL A 81 -0.94 -7.44 -0.12
C VAL A 81 -1.21 -6.35 0.90
N PHE A 82 -0.74 -5.15 0.58
CA PHE A 82 -0.99 -3.92 1.33
C PHE A 82 -2.16 -3.17 0.72
N ALA A 83 -2.84 -2.39 1.55
CA ALA A 83 -3.66 -1.27 1.11
C ALA A 83 -2.91 0.03 1.43
N GLY A 84 -3.10 1.07 0.63
CA GLY A 84 -2.46 2.34 0.90
C GLY A 84 -2.74 3.43 -0.12
N GLU A 85 -2.01 4.52 0.04
CA GLU A 85 -2.13 5.72 -0.78
C GLU A 85 -1.02 5.73 -1.85
N ILE A 86 -1.39 6.06 -3.09
CA ILE A 86 -0.46 6.29 -4.20
C ILE A 86 -0.49 7.77 -4.57
N ASP A 87 0.64 8.45 -4.37
CA ASP A 87 0.85 9.84 -4.76
C ASP A 87 2.21 9.96 -5.46
N GLU A 88 2.20 9.91 -6.79
CA GLU A 88 3.42 9.97 -7.60
C GLU A 88 4.19 11.30 -7.47
N SER A 89 3.58 12.33 -6.87
CA SER A 89 4.24 13.60 -6.57
C SER A 89 5.10 13.54 -5.28
N ARG A 90 4.89 12.54 -4.41
CA ARG A 90 5.62 12.36 -3.14
C ARG A 90 6.81 11.41 -3.28
N ARG A 91 7.71 11.49 -2.29
CA ARG A 91 8.83 10.56 -2.13
C ARG A 91 8.87 10.02 -0.69
N PRO A 92 8.56 8.73 -0.45
CA PRO A 92 8.13 7.73 -1.44
C PRO A 92 6.71 7.98 -1.97
N PRO A 93 6.40 7.58 -3.22
CA PRO A 93 5.07 7.80 -3.81
C PRO A 93 4.01 6.78 -3.37
N VAL A 94 4.40 5.80 -2.55
CA VAL A 94 3.53 4.73 -2.08
C VAL A 94 3.61 4.68 -0.57
N THR A 95 2.46 4.70 0.11
CA THR A 95 2.39 4.60 1.57
C THR A 95 1.42 3.50 1.97
N ALA A 96 1.92 2.43 2.57
CA ALA A 96 1.09 1.36 3.14
C ALA A 96 0.40 1.86 4.41
N THR A 97 -0.92 1.75 4.46
CA THR A 97 -1.75 2.10 5.61
C THR A 97 -2.12 0.88 6.44
N ARG A 98 -2.26 -0.29 5.81
CA ARG A 98 -2.58 -1.56 6.47
C ARG A 98 -2.18 -2.78 5.65
N ILE A 99 -2.12 -3.92 6.32
CA ILE A 99 -2.03 -5.24 5.69
C ILE A 99 -3.45 -5.75 5.37
N VAL A 100 -3.67 -6.24 4.16
CA VAL A 100 -4.96 -6.80 3.76
C VAL A 100 -4.98 -8.31 3.94
N ARG A 101 -3.99 -8.99 3.39
CA ARG A 101 -3.89 -10.46 3.34
C ARG A 101 -2.52 -10.89 2.84
N ASP A 102 -2.28 -12.20 2.88
CA ASP A 102 -1.19 -12.79 2.12
C ASP A 102 -1.50 -12.74 0.63
N ALA A 103 -0.44 -12.55 -0.16
CA ALA A 103 -0.53 -12.63 -1.60
C ALA A 103 -0.74 -14.08 -2.02
N THR A 104 -1.58 -14.26 -3.04
CA THR A 104 -1.70 -15.54 -3.72
C THR A 104 -0.39 -15.87 -4.43
N LYS A 105 -0.19 -17.16 -4.74
CA LYS A 105 0.96 -17.60 -5.57
C LYS A 105 1.01 -16.87 -6.91
N ALA A 106 -0.15 -16.53 -7.49
CA ALA A 106 -0.25 -15.80 -8.75
C ALA A 106 0.23 -14.35 -8.59
N GLU A 107 -0.22 -13.64 -7.56
CA GLU A 107 0.23 -12.27 -7.26
C GLU A 107 1.73 -12.21 -6.98
N ALA A 108 2.24 -13.11 -6.13
CA ALA A 108 3.68 -13.18 -5.82
C ALA A 108 4.52 -13.51 -7.07
N ALA A 109 4.01 -14.34 -7.98
CA ALA A 109 4.71 -14.66 -9.23
C ALA A 109 4.87 -13.45 -10.16
N LEU A 110 4.02 -12.41 -10.04
CA LEU A 110 4.17 -11.18 -10.81
C LEU A 110 5.47 -10.43 -10.45
N CYS A 111 5.98 -10.57 -9.23
CA CYS A 111 7.27 -9.99 -8.86
C CYS A 111 8.48 -10.64 -9.55
N ARG A 112 8.34 -11.84 -10.10
CA ARG A 112 9.41 -12.55 -10.84
C ARG A 112 9.39 -12.27 -12.34
N LYS A 113 8.26 -11.80 -12.86
CA LYS A 113 8.10 -11.41 -14.26
C LYS A 113 8.61 -9.98 -14.44
N ARG A 114 9.89 -9.86 -14.81
CA ARG A 114 10.44 -8.59 -15.28
C ARG A 114 10.15 -8.49 -16.79
N PRO A 115 9.58 -7.38 -17.29
CA PRO A 115 9.54 -7.14 -18.74
C PRO A 115 10.96 -7.04 -19.31
#